data_AF-A0A2V9BAW2-F1
#
_entry.id   AF-A0A2V9BAW2-F1
#
_cell.length_a   1.000
_cell.length_b   1.000
_cell.length_c   1.000
_cell.angle_alpha   90.00
_cell.angle_beta   90.00
_cell.angle_gamma   90.00
#
_symmetry.space_group_name_H-M   'P 1'
#
loop_
_entity.id
_entity.type
_entity.pdbx_description
1 polymer ?
#
loop_
_entity_poly.entity_id
_entity_poly.type
_entity_poly.pdbx_seq_one_letter_code
_entity_poly.pdbx_strand_id
1 'polypeptide(L)'
;MERILRSKTIFASKAVFASLFILLFAAGSAWAQATTDLRGTVTDPTGAAVANAGVSLKNVDTDLERKTLTATDGSYGFHEILPGNYQLTIEAQGFKKYVRSGITLFVNLPATIDVKLVLGAVSETVEVAGQAPLLNTTDASLGQTMGKNEILSLPLEEGNVMQLLSLQPGVVYTTNRKDLDQVNNPNDTRSGAVNGERSD
;
A
#
# COMPACT_ATOMS: atom_id res chain seq x y z
N MET A 1 33.14 66.57 18.50
CA MET A 1 33.58 65.27 17.95
C MET A 1 32.61 64.13 18.28
N GLU A 2 31.91 64.13 19.43
CA GLU A 2 30.99 63.04 19.84
C GLU A 2 29.75 62.80 18.96
N ARG A 3 29.19 63.83 18.30
CA ARG A 3 27.98 63.68 17.46
C ARG A 3 28.17 62.78 16.23
N ILE A 4 29.40 62.68 15.72
CA ILE A 4 29.74 61.91 14.50
C ILE A 4 29.90 60.41 14.82
N LEU A 5 30.28 60.07 16.06
CA LEU A 5 30.40 58.68 16.51
C LEU A 5 29.03 58.05 16.79
N ARG A 6 28.08 58.81 17.37
CA ARG A 6 26.71 58.34 17.62
C ARG A 6 25.91 58.07 16.34
N SER A 7 26.14 58.81 15.24
CA SER A 7 25.43 58.53 13.99
C SER A 7 25.91 57.23 13.34
N LYS A 8 27.22 56.96 13.33
CA LYS A 8 27.77 55.70 12.79
C LYS A 8 27.32 54.46 13.56
N THR A 9 27.17 54.52 14.88
CA THR A 9 26.67 53.38 15.67
C THR A 9 25.18 53.13 15.46
N ILE A 10 24.36 54.18 15.26
CA ILE A 10 22.94 54.06 14.91
C ILE A 10 22.77 53.50 13.48
N PHE A 11 23.60 53.94 12.52
CA PHE A 11 23.60 53.38 11.16
C PHE A 11 24.10 51.93 11.12
N ALA A 12 25.14 51.59 11.89
CA ALA A 12 25.63 50.22 12.01
C ALA A 12 24.60 49.30 12.69
N SER A 13 23.92 49.77 13.74
CA SER A 13 22.87 49.02 14.44
C SER A 13 21.65 48.77 13.55
N LYS A 14 21.25 49.75 12.73
CA LYS A 14 20.19 49.58 11.72
C LYS A 14 20.58 48.60 10.60
N ALA A 15 21.85 48.61 10.18
CA ALA A 15 22.35 47.67 9.18
C ALA A 15 22.41 46.23 9.73
N VAL A 16 22.80 46.05 10.99
CA VAL A 16 22.77 44.74 11.68
C VAL A 16 21.33 44.24 11.82
N PHE A 17 20.38 45.12 12.18
CA PHE A 17 18.97 44.75 12.33
C PHE A 17 18.34 44.39 10.97
N ALA A 18 18.68 45.12 9.90
CA ALA A 18 18.22 44.81 8.54
C ALA A 18 18.82 43.49 8.02
N SER A 19 20.10 43.22 8.28
CA SER A 19 20.75 41.95 7.94
C SER A 19 20.10 40.77 8.67
N LEU A 20 19.81 40.92 9.97
CA LEU A 20 19.12 39.90 10.75
C LEU A 20 17.69 39.67 10.25
N PHE A 21 16.99 40.73 9.84
CA PHE A 21 15.63 40.63 9.28
C PHE A 21 15.60 39.92 7.92
N ILE A 22 16.59 40.17 7.06
CA ILE A 22 16.77 39.46 5.78
C ILE A 22 17.08 37.97 6.02
N LEU A 23 17.92 37.67 7.02
CA LEU A 23 18.23 36.28 7.38
C LEU A 23 16.99 35.53 7.89
N LEU A 24 16.14 36.18 8.70
CA LEU A 24 14.87 35.63 9.17
C LEU A 24 13.86 35.39 8.03
N PHE A 25 13.80 36.29 7.05
CA PHE A 25 12.90 36.13 5.89
C PHE A 25 13.39 35.05 4.92
N ALA A 26 14.72 34.92 4.75
CA ALA A 26 15.32 33.85 3.95
C ALA A 26 15.11 32.46 4.57
N ALA A 27 15.10 32.35 5.91
CA ALA A 27 14.84 31.10 6.62
C ALA A 27 13.40 30.57 6.41
N GLY A 28 12.43 31.42 6.06
CA GLY A 28 11.05 31.01 5.77
C GLY A 28 10.84 30.39 4.38
N SER A 29 11.87 30.43 3.51
CA SER A 29 11.78 29.96 2.11
C SER A 29 12.36 28.55 1.92
N ALA A 30 12.35 27.71 2.96
CA ALA A 30 12.63 26.30 2.81
C ALA A 30 11.36 25.61 2.30
N TRP A 31 11.25 25.38 0.99
CA TRP A 31 10.22 24.52 0.44
C TRP A 31 10.46 23.10 0.96
N ALA A 32 9.58 22.60 1.83
CA ALA A 32 9.60 21.19 2.19
C ALA A 32 9.32 20.38 0.92
N GLN A 33 10.36 19.77 0.34
CA GLN A 33 10.16 18.85 -0.76
C GLN A 33 9.45 17.63 -0.19
N ALA A 34 8.22 17.42 -0.67
CA ALA A 34 7.42 16.31 -0.21
C ALA A 34 7.92 15.03 -0.90
N THR A 35 8.59 14.19 -0.13
CA THR A 35 9.20 12.95 -0.60
C THR A 35 8.34 11.73 -0.26
N THR A 36 8.73 10.58 -0.77
CA THR A 36 8.17 9.27 -0.43
C THR A 36 9.27 8.22 -0.37
N ASP A 37 8.90 7.01 0.04
CA ASP A 37 9.77 5.85 0.16
C ASP A 37 9.21 4.70 -0.71
N LEU A 38 10.11 3.91 -1.29
CA LEU A 38 9.79 2.65 -1.96
C LEU A 38 10.59 1.54 -1.31
N ARG A 39 9.94 0.45 -0.92
CA ARG A 39 10.59 -0.73 -0.35
C ARG A 39 10.05 -1.99 -1.00
N GLY A 40 10.71 -3.10 -0.77
CA GLY A 40 10.23 -4.40 -1.21
C GLY A 40 11.20 -5.50 -0.93
N THR A 41 10.80 -6.71 -1.31
CA THR A 41 11.62 -7.92 -1.21
C THR A 41 11.74 -8.61 -2.55
N VAL A 42 12.88 -9.23 -2.80
CA VAL A 42 13.14 -10.02 -4.01
C VAL A 42 13.28 -11.49 -3.62
N THR A 43 12.45 -12.33 -4.22
CA THR A 43 12.40 -13.77 -3.98
C THR A 43 12.58 -14.57 -5.26
N ASP A 44 13.02 -15.81 -5.14
CA ASP A 44 13.14 -16.76 -6.24
C ASP A 44 11.84 -17.56 -6.46
N PRO A 45 11.75 -18.45 -7.47
CA PRO A 45 10.57 -19.29 -7.70
C PRO A 45 10.16 -20.17 -6.51
N THR A 46 11.12 -20.55 -5.67
CA THR A 46 10.94 -21.40 -4.48
C THR A 46 10.51 -20.60 -3.25
N GLY A 47 10.58 -19.27 -3.31
CA GLY A 47 10.28 -18.36 -2.21
C GLY A 47 11.50 -17.98 -1.35
N ALA A 48 12.71 -18.39 -1.74
CA ALA A 48 13.93 -18.00 -1.05
C ALA A 48 14.31 -16.55 -1.40
N ALA A 49 14.89 -15.83 -0.45
CA ALA A 49 15.37 -14.47 -0.65
C ALA A 49 16.56 -14.42 -1.62
N VAL A 50 16.57 -13.45 -2.53
CA VAL A 50 17.67 -13.23 -3.47
C VAL A 50 18.51 -12.05 -3.00
N ALA A 51 19.72 -12.36 -2.50
CA ALA A 51 20.69 -11.35 -2.07
C ALA A 51 21.53 -10.82 -3.23
N ASN A 52 22.05 -9.59 -3.10
CA ASN A 52 22.92 -8.93 -4.08
C ASN A 52 22.30 -8.81 -5.49
N ALA A 53 20.97 -8.79 -5.60
CA ALA A 53 20.30 -8.43 -6.84
C ALA A 53 20.44 -6.92 -7.07
N GLY A 54 20.83 -6.53 -8.29
CA GLY A 54 20.84 -5.15 -8.74
C GLY A 54 19.43 -4.63 -8.92
N VAL A 55 19.05 -3.62 -8.13
CA VAL A 55 17.75 -2.96 -8.23
C VAL A 55 17.97 -1.55 -8.74
N SER A 56 17.32 -1.19 -9.86
CA SER A 56 17.31 0.17 -10.36
C SER A 56 15.90 0.74 -10.45
N LEU A 57 15.74 1.97 -9.98
CA LEU A 57 14.51 2.72 -10.00
C LEU A 57 14.73 3.96 -10.85
N LYS A 58 14.10 3.99 -12.02
CA LYS A 58 14.22 5.07 -12.98
C LYS A 58 12.93 5.90 -12.99
N ASN A 59 13.04 7.20 -12.75
CA ASN A 59 11.94 8.13 -12.96
C ASN A 59 11.74 8.34 -14.47
N VAL A 60 10.53 8.08 -14.97
CA VAL A 60 10.21 8.13 -16.40
C VAL A 60 10.10 9.58 -16.90
N ASP A 61 9.73 10.51 -16.02
CA ASP A 61 9.51 11.91 -16.35
C ASP A 61 10.82 12.72 -16.39
N THR A 62 11.83 12.33 -15.61
CA THR A 62 13.10 13.06 -15.44
C THR A 62 14.34 12.29 -15.86
N ASP A 63 14.18 11.02 -16.27
CA ASP A 63 15.26 10.07 -16.58
C ASP A 63 16.26 9.80 -15.44
N LEU A 64 16.00 10.31 -14.23
CA LEU A 64 16.85 10.10 -13.07
C LEU A 64 16.77 8.64 -12.61
N GLU A 65 17.92 7.97 -12.52
CA GLU A 65 18.02 6.58 -12.07
C GLU A 65 18.71 6.50 -10.71
N ARG A 66 18.12 5.73 -9.79
CA ARG A 66 18.75 5.34 -8.51
C ARG A 66 18.96 3.84 -8.50
N LYS A 67 20.10 3.41 -7.97
CA LYS A 67 20.47 1.99 -7.88
C LYS A 67 20.73 1.60 -6.44
N THR A 68 20.35 0.37 -6.10
CA THR A 68 20.66 -0.27 -4.83
C THR A 68 20.85 -1.76 -5.05
N LEU A 69 21.34 -2.47 -4.02
CA LEU A 69 21.44 -3.91 -4.00
C LEU A 69 20.47 -4.46 -2.96
N THR A 70 19.92 -5.65 -3.21
CA THR A 70 19.17 -6.36 -2.17
C THR A 70 20.09 -6.84 -1.05
N ALA A 71 19.60 -6.75 0.18
CA ALA A 71 20.26 -7.29 1.36
C ALA A 71 20.16 -8.84 1.40
N THR A 72 20.77 -9.46 2.42
CA THR A 72 20.79 -10.92 2.59
C THR A 72 19.41 -11.55 2.77
N ASP A 73 18.45 -10.79 3.30
CA ASP A 73 17.05 -11.17 3.44
C ASP A 73 16.21 -10.86 2.17
N GLY A 74 16.86 -10.41 1.10
CA GLY A 74 16.22 -10.04 -0.17
C GLY A 74 15.55 -8.66 -0.14
N SER A 75 15.62 -7.92 0.97
CA SER A 75 15.01 -6.60 1.08
C SER A 75 15.78 -5.53 0.30
N TYR A 76 15.06 -4.55 -0.23
CA TYR A 76 15.63 -3.35 -0.83
C TYR A 76 14.78 -2.12 -0.49
N GLY A 77 15.40 -0.94 -0.60
CA GLY A 77 14.73 0.31 -0.29
C GLY A 77 15.33 1.51 -1.02
N PHE A 78 14.46 2.43 -1.40
CA PHE A 78 14.78 3.77 -1.87
C PHE A 78 14.07 4.77 -0.97
N HIS A 79 14.85 5.61 -0.31
CA HIS A 79 14.35 6.64 0.59
C HIS A 79 14.45 8.02 -0.04
N GLU A 80 13.55 8.92 0.33
CA GLU A 80 13.56 10.31 -0.13
C GLU A 80 13.46 10.44 -1.65
N ILE A 81 12.56 9.68 -2.27
CA ILE A 81 12.27 9.79 -3.71
C ILE A 81 11.16 10.81 -3.94
N LEU A 82 11.23 11.52 -5.07
CA LEU A 82 10.17 12.43 -5.47
C LEU A 82 8.95 11.64 -5.96
N PRO A 83 7.72 12.12 -5.71
CA PRO A 83 6.51 11.56 -6.29
C PRO A 83 6.55 11.67 -7.82
N GLY A 84 6.04 10.66 -8.53
CA GLY A 84 6.06 10.62 -10.00
C GLY A 84 5.90 9.22 -10.57
N ASN A 85 6.18 9.07 -11.86
CA ASN A 85 6.12 7.79 -12.54
C ASN A 85 7.49 7.13 -12.64
N TYR A 86 7.53 5.84 -12.34
CA TYR A 86 8.76 5.07 -12.21
C TYR A 86 8.70 3.75 -12.97
N GLN A 87 9.89 3.32 -13.38
CA GLN A 87 10.18 1.98 -13.83
C GLN A 87 11.16 1.33 -12.85
N LEU A 88 10.82 0.14 -12.37
CA LEU A 88 11.66 -0.68 -11.51
C LEU A 88 12.28 -1.79 -12.34
N THR A 89 13.60 -1.91 -12.30
CA THR A 89 14.34 -2.99 -12.94
C THR A 89 15.10 -3.78 -11.88
N ILE A 90 15.05 -5.11 -11.95
CA ILE A 90 15.80 -6.00 -11.05
C ILE A 90 16.59 -7.00 -11.89
N GLU A 91 17.88 -7.12 -11.59
CA GLU A 91 18.82 -8.00 -12.26
C GLU A 91 19.60 -8.82 -11.23
N ALA A 92 19.64 -10.13 -11.42
CA ALA A 92 20.44 -11.03 -10.59
C ALA A 92 21.01 -12.16 -11.45
N GLN A 93 22.22 -12.62 -11.15
CA GLN A 93 22.85 -13.71 -11.90
C GLN A 93 22.03 -14.99 -11.80
N GLY A 94 21.76 -15.64 -12.94
CA GLY A 94 20.94 -16.85 -13.01
C GLY A 94 19.42 -16.61 -13.04
N PHE A 95 19.00 -15.34 -13.05
CA PHE A 95 17.61 -14.94 -13.22
C PHE A 95 17.41 -14.09 -14.47
N LYS A 96 16.19 -14.14 -15.00
CA LYS A 96 15.73 -13.20 -16.02
C LYS A 96 15.69 -11.78 -15.45
N LYS A 97 16.06 -10.81 -16.27
CA LYS A 97 15.90 -9.39 -15.94
C LYS A 97 14.41 -9.11 -15.74
N TYR A 98 14.03 -8.56 -14.61
CA TYR A 98 12.66 -8.15 -14.34
C TYR A 98 12.53 -6.65 -14.57
N VAL A 99 11.53 -6.22 -15.35
CA VAL A 99 11.23 -4.82 -15.59
C VAL A 99 9.75 -4.59 -15.31
N ARG A 100 9.44 -3.67 -14.41
CA ARG A 100 8.08 -3.24 -14.11
C ARG A 100 7.93 -1.76 -14.42
N SER A 101 7.06 -1.46 -15.37
CA SER A 101 6.76 -0.09 -15.81
C SER A 101 5.41 0.39 -15.25
N GLY A 102 5.20 1.71 -15.21
CA GLY A 102 3.93 2.30 -14.78
C GLY A 102 3.72 2.31 -13.27
N ILE A 103 4.81 2.39 -12.48
CA ILE A 103 4.72 2.54 -11.03
C ILE A 103 4.50 4.02 -10.72
N THR A 104 3.33 4.38 -10.18
CA THR A 104 3.07 5.75 -9.71
C THR A 104 3.32 5.84 -8.21
N LEU A 105 4.25 6.69 -7.81
CA LEU A 105 4.54 6.96 -6.39
C LEU A 105 3.86 8.26 -5.98
N PHE A 106 3.06 8.19 -4.92
CA PHE A 106 2.35 9.34 -4.38
C PHE A 106 3.14 9.98 -3.24
N VAL A 107 2.89 11.28 -3.04
CA VAL A 107 3.49 12.07 -1.97
C VAL A 107 3.09 11.55 -0.59
N ASN A 108 4.04 11.43 0.34
CA ASN A 108 3.82 10.94 1.70
C ASN A 108 3.12 9.57 1.80
N LEU A 109 3.14 8.77 0.73
CA LEU A 109 2.58 7.42 0.71
C LEU A 109 3.67 6.43 0.31
N PRO A 110 4.34 5.81 1.30
CA PRO A 110 5.33 4.78 1.03
C PRO A 110 4.70 3.62 0.25
N ALA A 111 5.42 3.13 -0.77
CA ALA A 111 5.00 2.00 -1.57
C ALA A 111 5.83 0.76 -1.24
N THR A 112 5.20 -0.41 -1.33
CA THR A 112 5.87 -1.70 -1.22
C THR A 112 5.68 -2.49 -2.51
N ILE A 113 6.77 -2.94 -3.11
CA ILE A 113 6.76 -3.75 -4.33
C ILE A 113 7.62 -4.99 -4.13
N ASP A 114 6.96 -6.11 -3.83
CA ASP A 114 7.63 -7.40 -3.78
C ASP A 114 7.73 -8.00 -5.19
N VAL A 115 8.86 -8.62 -5.48
CA VAL A 115 9.16 -9.17 -6.79
C VAL A 115 9.63 -10.61 -6.66
N LYS A 116 9.00 -11.48 -7.44
CA LYS A 116 9.40 -12.88 -7.61
C LYS A 116 10.13 -13.03 -8.94
N LEU A 117 11.43 -13.30 -8.89
CA LEU A 117 12.25 -13.51 -10.07
C LEU A 117 11.99 -14.87 -10.70
N VAL A 118 12.20 -14.93 -12.02
CA VAL A 118 12.11 -16.16 -12.80
C VAL A 118 13.52 -16.60 -13.18
N LEU A 119 13.81 -17.89 -13.03
CA LEU A 119 15.10 -18.46 -13.43
C LEU A 119 15.30 -18.31 -14.94
N GLY A 120 16.53 -17.99 -15.34
CA GLY A 120 16.91 -17.82 -16.75
C GLY A 120 18.18 -16.98 -16.91
N ALA A 121 18.60 -16.76 -18.15
CA ALA A 121 19.69 -15.84 -18.42
C ALA A 121 19.22 -14.39 -18.26
N VAL A 122 20.10 -13.50 -17.78
CA VAL A 122 19.81 -12.05 -17.62
C VAL A 122 19.44 -11.39 -18.95
N SER A 123 19.87 -11.97 -20.08
CA SER A 123 19.48 -11.53 -21.42
C SER A 123 17.99 -11.69 -21.72
N GLU A 124 17.29 -12.54 -20.99
CA GLU A 124 15.85 -12.69 -21.10
C GLU A 124 15.16 -11.73 -20.13
N THR A 125 14.23 -10.92 -20.66
CA THR A 125 13.52 -9.90 -19.87
C THR A 125 12.08 -10.34 -19.61
N VAL A 126 11.64 -10.22 -18.36
CA VAL A 126 10.24 -10.30 -17.96
C VAL A 126 9.74 -8.87 -17.78
N GLU A 127 8.89 -8.42 -18.71
CA GLU A 127 8.28 -7.10 -18.63
C GLU A 127 6.86 -7.19 -18.05
N VAL A 128 6.62 -6.46 -16.96
CA VAL A 128 5.30 -6.28 -16.36
C VAL A 128 4.82 -4.88 -16.69
N ALA A 129 3.99 -4.78 -17.73
CA ALA A 129 3.26 -3.57 -18.06
C ALA A 129 2.13 -3.39 -17.03
N GLY A 130 2.12 -2.26 -16.33
CA GLY A 130 1.26 -1.99 -15.17
C GLY A 130 -0.23 -2.32 -15.39
N GLN A 131 -0.71 -3.33 -14.68
CA GLN A 131 -2.13 -3.44 -14.32
C GLN A 131 -2.34 -2.68 -13.01
N ALA A 132 -3.09 -1.58 -13.11
CA ALA A 132 -3.75 -0.79 -12.05
C ALA A 132 -2.90 -0.35 -10.83
N PRO A 133 -3.18 0.83 -10.22
CA PRO A 133 -2.46 1.25 -9.02
C PRO A 133 -2.59 0.18 -7.93
N LEU A 134 -1.47 -0.21 -7.30
CA LEU A 134 -1.48 -1.05 -6.10
C LEU A 134 -2.23 -0.29 -5.00
N LEU A 135 -3.53 -0.51 -4.92
CA LEU A 135 -4.29 -0.29 -3.71
C LEU A 135 -3.76 -1.30 -2.69
N ASN A 136 -3.42 -0.83 -1.49
CA ASN A 136 -2.99 -1.64 -0.36
C ASN A 136 -3.87 -2.90 -0.22
N THR A 137 -3.40 -4.05 -0.71
CA THR A 137 -3.97 -5.35 -0.38
C THR A 137 -3.29 -5.88 0.88
N THR A 138 -3.41 -5.12 1.96
CA THR A 138 -3.28 -5.66 3.31
C THR A 138 -4.64 -6.20 3.70
N ASP A 139 -5.12 -7.20 2.95
CA ASP A 139 -6.23 -8.02 3.41
C ASP A 139 -5.90 -9.47 3.08
N ALA A 140 -5.75 -10.24 4.16
CA ALA A 140 -5.38 -11.62 4.12
C ALA A 140 -6.51 -12.43 3.46
N SER A 141 -6.26 -12.96 2.27
CA SER A 141 -7.01 -14.12 1.81
C SER A 141 -6.10 -15.11 1.09
N LEU A 142 -5.82 -16.17 1.83
CA LEU A 142 -5.16 -17.40 1.42
C LEU A 142 -5.89 -18.01 0.21
N GLY A 143 -5.35 -17.81 -1.00
CA GLY A 143 -5.90 -18.37 -2.24
C GLY A 143 -4.82 -19.06 -3.04
N GLN A 144 -4.76 -20.38 -2.93
CA GLN A 144 -3.84 -21.30 -3.58
C GLN A 144 -3.67 -21.04 -5.09
N THR A 145 -2.42 -21.05 -5.54
CA THR A 145 -2.00 -21.16 -6.94
C THR A 145 -2.65 -22.39 -7.57
N MET A 146 -3.48 -22.25 -8.61
CA MET A 146 -3.67 -23.27 -9.65
C MET A 146 -4.20 -22.59 -10.92
N GLY A 147 -3.51 -22.82 -12.04
CA GLY A 147 -3.80 -22.18 -13.32
C GLY A 147 -4.92 -22.84 -14.13
N LYS A 148 -5.05 -22.31 -15.36
CA LYS A 148 -5.84 -22.72 -16.53
C LYS A 148 -7.28 -22.24 -16.64
N ASN A 149 -7.42 -21.41 -17.68
CA ASN A 149 -8.45 -21.38 -18.71
C ASN A 149 -9.84 -20.89 -18.32
N GLU A 150 -10.23 -19.83 -19.05
CA GLU A 150 -11.56 -19.51 -19.58
C GLU A 150 -12.76 -20.06 -18.82
N ILE A 151 -13.71 -19.16 -18.51
CA ILE A 151 -15.11 -19.37 -18.92
C ILE A 151 -15.92 -18.08 -18.69
N LEU A 152 -16.45 -17.60 -19.82
CA LEU A 152 -17.74 -16.94 -20.00
C LEU A 152 -17.95 -15.51 -19.49
N SER A 153 -17.92 -14.61 -20.48
CA SER A 153 -18.88 -13.52 -20.61
C SER A 153 -20.28 -13.94 -20.17
N LEU A 154 -20.82 -13.29 -19.15
CA LEU A 154 -22.26 -13.25 -18.93
C LEU A 154 -22.71 -11.82 -18.66
N PRO A 155 -23.89 -11.47 -19.20
CA PRO A 155 -24.31 -10.10 -19.46
C PRO A 155 -24.75 -9.42 -18.17
N LEU A 156 -24.59 -8.12 -18.13
CA LEU A 156 -25.27 -7.25 -17.17
C LEU A 156 -26.77 -7.45 -17.33
N GLU A 157 -27.38 -8.22 -16.44
CA GLU A 157 -28.83 -8.26 -16.27
C GLU A 157 -29.18 -7.91 -14.83
N GLU A 158 -29.77 -6.72 -14.74
CA GLU A 158 -30.77 -6.32 -13.77
C GLU A 158 -30.31 -5.99 -12.34
N GLY A 159 -30.35 -4.68 -12.07
CA GLY A 159 -30.23 -4.12 -10.75
C GLY A 159 -31.30 -4.65 -9.81
N ASN A 160 -30.84 -5.22 -8.71
CA ASN A 160 -31.63 -5.36 -7.51
C ASN A 160 -30.87 -4.70 -6.35
N VAL A 161 -31.28 -3.46 -6.06
CA VAL A 161 -30.68 -2.57 -5.06
C VAL A 161 -31.20 -2.88 -3.64
N MET A 162 -31.79 -4.04 -3.39
CA MET A 162 -32.49 -4.31 -2.13
C MET A 162 -32.07 -5.61 -1.46
N GLN A 163 -30.87 -5.61 -0.87
CA GLN A 163 -30.65 -6.39 0.36
C GLN A 163 -29.53 -5.85 1.26
N LEU A 164 -29.34 -4.53 1.30
CA LEU A 164 -28.44 -3.86 2.23
C LEU A 164 -29.11 -3.56 3.59
N LEU A 165 -29.99 -4.43 4.09
CA LEU A 165 -30.74 -4.20 5.34
C LEU A 165 -30.97 -5.42 6.26
N SER A 166 -30.24 -6.54 6.11
CA SER A 166 -30.35 -7.64 7.10
C SER A 166 -29.04 -8.12 7.73
N LEU A 167 -27.96 -7.34 7.62
CA LEU A 167 -26.77 -7.54 8.46
C LEU A 167 -26.98 -6.96 9.87
N GLN A 168 -28.06 -7.38 10.53
CA GLN A 168 -28.21 -7.23 11.98
C GLN A 168 -28.00 -8.61 12.59
N PRO A 169 -26.82 -8.89 13.18
CA PRO A 169 -26.52 -10.17 13.81
C PRO A 169 -27.36 -10.34 15.08
N GLY A 170 -27.97 -11.51 15.28
CA GLY A 170 -28.63 -11.82 16.56
C GLY A 170 -29.88 -12.69 16.55
N VAL A 171 -30.03 -13.64 15.62
CA VAL A 171 -31.14 -14.61 15.69
C VAL A 171 -30.59 -16.03 15.61
N VAL A 172 -30.67 -16.74 16.73
CA VAL A 172 -30.38 -18.17 16.85
C VAL A 172 -31.64 -18.94 16.47
N TYR A 173 -31.59 -19.68 15.36
CA TYR A 173 -32.64 -20.62 14.98
C TYR A 173 -32.42 -21.96 15.69
N THR A 174 -33.26 -22.28 16.66
CA THR A 174 -33.36 -23.65 17.20
C THR A 174 -34.22 -24.45 16.23
N THR A 175 -33.63 -25.42 15.54
CA THR A 175 -34.38 -26.33 14.67
C THR A 175 -35.23 -27.29 15.52
N ASN A 176 -36.54 -27.24 15.31
CA ASN A 176 -37.52 -28.12 15.92
C ASN A 176 -37.28 -29.56 15.45
N ARG A 177 -36.77 -30.44 16.34
CA ARG A 177 -36.81 -31.90 16.13
C ARG A 177 -38.27 -32.33 16.05
N LYS A 178 -38.67 -32.88 14.90
CA LYS A 178 -40.02 -33.40 14.63
C LYS A 178 -40.25 -34.83 15.17
N ASP A 179 -39.59 -35.22 16.26
CA ASP A 179 -39.56 -36.63 16.67
C ASP A 179 -40.13 -36.91 18.06
N LEU A 180 -40.77 -35.96 18.75
CA LEU A 180 -41.48 -36.21 20.01
C LEU A 180 -42.73 -35.33 20.12
N ASP A 181 -43.86 -35.97 20.47
CA ASP A 181 -45.16 -35.41 20.88
C ASP A 181 -46.24 -35.16 19.80
N GLN A 182 -46.91 -36.27 19.42
CA GLN A 182 -48.32 -36.28 19.04
C GLN A 182 -49.21 -35.84 20.22
N VAL A 183 -49.30 -34.55 20.54
CA VAL A 183 -50.43 -34.01 21.31
C VAL A 183 -50.74 -32.59 20.84
N ASN A 184 -51.79 -32.46 20.04
CA ASN A 184 -52.66 -31.29 19.86
C ASN A 184 -52.13 -29.88 20.20
N ASN A 185 -51.84 -29.09 19.16
CA ASN A 185 -52.46 -27.79 18.83
C ASN A 185 -51.45 -26.88 18.09
N PRO A 186 -51.60 -26.62 16.78
CA PRO A 186 -50.62 -25.86 15.99
C PRO A 186 -50.53 -24.36 16.32
N ASN A 187 -51.31 -23.88 17.28
CA ASN A 187 -51.38 -22.46 17.67
C ASN A 187 -50.88 -22.19 19.10
N ASP A 188 -50.24 -23.15 19.76
CA ASP A 188 -49.62 -22.90 21.06
C ASP A 188 -48.20 -22.35 20.89
N THR A 189 -48.05 -21.03 21.02
CA THR A 189 -46.76 -20.33 20.94
C THR A 189 -46.10 -20.14 22.31
N ARG A 190 -46.56 -20.81 23.38
CA ARG A 190 -46.03 -20.65 24.75
C ARG A 190 -44.87 -21.60 25.09
N SER A 191 -44.23 -22.21 24.09
CA SER A 191 -43.02 -23.01 24.32
C SER A 191 -41.79 -22.12 24.50
N GLY A 192 -41.55 -21.68 25.73
CA GLY A 192 -40.29 -21.10 26.19
C GLY A 192 -40.26 -21.11 27.71
N ALA A 193 -39.17 -21.61 28.31
CA ALA A 193 -38.97 -21.61 29.75
C ALA A 193 -37.63 -20.95 30.09
N VAL A 194 -37.62 -20.07 31.08
CA VAL A 194 -36.42 -19.54 31.72
C VAL A 194 -36.44 -19.95 33.20
N ASN A 195 -35.39 -20.65 33.63
CA ASN A 195 -35.14 -20.96 35.04
C ASN A 195 -36.22 -21.79 35.78
N GLY A 196 -36.72 -22.86 35.17
CA GLY A 196 -37.35 -23.97 35.91
C GLY A 196 -38.77 -23.76 36.45
N GLU A 197 -39.52 -22.76 35.99
CA GLU A 197 -40.93 -22.58 36.36
C GLU A 197 -41.86 -22.98 35.19
N ARG A 198 -42.82 -23.88 35.44
CA ARG A 198 -43.81 -24.34 34.45
C ARG A 198 -44.87 -23.25 34.23
N SER A 199 -45.19 -22.95 32.97
CA SER A 199 -46.48 -22.31 32.64
C SER A 199 -47.59 -23.33 32.81
N ASP A 200 -48.65 -22.94 33.50
CA ASP A 200 -49.93 -23.64 33.57
C ASP A 200 -50.71 -23.57 32.26
#